data_AF-A0A1G8A141-F1
#
_entry.id   AF-A0A1G8A141-F1
#
_cell.length_a   1.000
_cell.length_b   1.000
_cell.length_c   1.000
_cell.angle_alpha   90.00
_cell.angle_beta   90.00
_cell.angle_gamma   90.00
#
_symmetry.space_group_name_H-M   'P 1'
#
loop_
_entity.id
_entity.type
_entity.pdbx_description
1 polymer ?
#
loop_
_entity_poly.entity_id
_entity_poly.type
_entity_poly.pdbx_seq_one_letter_code
_entity_poly.pdbx_strand_id
1 'polypeptide(L)'
;MRRRPEAYRGRMPETPNLLGEYLRARRDLVTPDEVGIPVVGQRRVPGLRREEVAMLAGISAEYYLRLEQGRDTNPSPQVLRSIARVLRLDDDAYLLGLAAGEPRRSRPRVRREVVPESTQRLVAELPFPAFVEGRLLDVLAANPLATALSPRLAPGRNRLRDVFLDPAEQAMFQVMQGTAGALIAGFRQSIGTDVDDPACIALVGELSLASEDFRRLWARHDVGPRQGASLTLHHPEVGPLRLDREKLAIAGTPGLMLVIYHAQRGTDAAERLALLASAALPVAERDADARR
;
A
#
# COMPACT_ATOMS: atom_id res chain seq x y z
N MET A 1 18.45 3.85 -59.35
CA MET A 1 17.15 4.26 -58.78
C MET A 1 17.01 3.60 -57.41
N ARG A 2 17.47 4.25 -56.33
CA ARG A 2 17.47 3.69 -54.96
C ARG A 2 16.11 3.96 -54.31
N ARG A 3 15.31 2.92 -54.06
CA ARG A 3 14.07 3.02 -53.27
C ARG A 3 14.43 3.20 -51.78
N ARG A 4 13.91 4.25 -51.16
CA ARG A 4 13.93 4.46 -49.70
C ARG A 4 12.99 3.44 -49.03
N PRO A 5 13.35 2.84 -47.90
CA PRO A 5 12.37 2.11 -47.09
C PRO A 5 11.54 3.11 -46.28
N GLU A 6 10.22 2.95 -46.38
CA GLU A 6 9.22 3.67 -45.60
C GLU A 6 9.43 3.41 -44.11
N ALA A 7 9.44 4.48 -43.32
CA ALA A 7 9.53 4.40 -41.88
C ALA A 7 8.28 3.70 -41.33
N TYR A 8 8.49 2.55 -40.73
CA TYR A 8 7.51 1.87 -39.89
C TYR A 8 7.20 2.80 -38.70
N ARG A 9 6.10 3.57 -38.78
CA ARG A 9 5.50 4.20 -37.60
C ARG A 9 4.91 3.08 -36.75
N GLY A 10 5.77 2.46 -35.96
CA GLY A 10 5.34 1.60 -34.86
C GLY A 10 4.36 2.38 -34.00
N ARG A 11 3.14 1.86 -33.91
CA ARG A 11 2.08 2.29 -33.00
C ARG A 11 2.72 2.52 -31.63
N MET A 12 2.76 3.77 -31.17
CA MET A 12 3.18 4.05 -29.79
C MET A 12 2.32 3.20 -28.86
N PRO A 13 2.89 2.57 -27.81
CA PRO A 13 2.06 1.88 -26.83
C PRO A 13 1.01 2.86 -26.33
N GLU A 14 -0.27 2.48 -26.46
CA GLU A 14 -1.39 3.25 -25.94
C GLU A 14 -1.06 3.60 -24.49
N THR A 15 -1.09 4.90 -24.17
CA THR A 15 -0.79 5.34 -22.79
C THR A 15 -1.79 4.63 -21.88
N PRO A 16 -1.33 3.90 -20.84
CA PRO A 16 -2.23 3.13 -20.00
C PRO A 16 -3.29 4.05 -19.40
N ASN A 17 -4.57 3.71 -19.60
CA ASN A 17 -5.69 4.46 -19.06
C ASN A 17 -5.91 4.09 -17.60
N LEU A 18 -5.03 4.59 -16.73
CA LEU A 18 -5.06 4.29 -15.29
C LEU A 18 -6.39 4.67 -14.65
N LEU A 19 -7.00 5.78 -15.09
CA LEU A 19 -8.32 6.21 -14.62
C LEU A 19 -9.39 5.17 -14.96
N GLY A 20 -9.47 4.75 -16.23
CA GLY A 20 -10.50 3.79 -16.63
C GLY A 20 -10.30 2.39 -16.07
N GLU A 21 -9.05 1.94 -15.91
CA GLU A 21 -8.73 0.69 -15.21
C GLU A 21 -9.19 0.74 -13.75
N TYR A 22 -8.87 1.84 -13.05
CA TYR A 22 -9.31 2.06 -11.68
C TYR A 22 -10.84 2.07 -11.57
N LEU A 23 -11.53 2.86 -12.40
CA LEU A 23 -13.00 2.93 -12.41
C LEU A 23 -13.65 1.57 -12.65
N ARG A 24 -13.12 0.78 -13.58
CA ARG A 24 -13.62 -0.57 -13.86
C ARG A 24 -13.46 -1.49 -12.65
N ALA A 25 -12.26 -1.54 -12.07
CA ALA A 25 -11.96 -2.38 -10.91
C ALA A 25 -12.84 -2.02 -9.71
N ARG A 26 -13.00 -0.72 -9.40
CA ARG A 26 -13.85 -0.26 -8.30
C ARG A 26 -15.33 -0.53 -8.55
N ARG A 27 -15.82 -0.32 -9.77
CA ARG A 27 -17.22 -0.60 -10.16
C ARG A 27 -17.59 -2.08 -9.98
N ASP A 28 -16.67 -2.98 -10.31
CA ASP A 28 -16.92 -4.43 -10.23
C ASP A 28 -17.01 -4.93 -8.76
N LEU A 29 -16.57 -4.13 -7.78
CA LEU A 29 -16.62 -4.45 -6.35
C LEU A 29 -17.87 -3.93 -5.62
N VAL A 30 -18.44 -2.81 -6.06
CA VAL A 30 -19.63 -2.23 -5.41
C VAL A 30 -20.86 -3.00 -5.85
N THR A 31 -21.59 -3.54 -4.90
CA THR A 31 -22.81 -4.30 -5.18
C THR A 31 -24.01 -3.39 -5.35
N PRO A 32 -25.05 -3.80 -6.11
CA PRO A 32 -26.28 -3.02 -6.25
C PRO A 32 -26.97 -2.70 -4.91
N ASP A 33 -26.95 -3.65 -3.97
CA ASP A 33 -27.59 -3.52 -2.66
C ASP A 33 -26.97 -2.38 -1.83
N GLU A 34 -25.65 -2.24 -1.86
CA GLU A 34 -24.91 -1.19 -1.15
C GLU A 34 -25.27 0.23 -1.59
N VAL A 35 -25.84 0.38 -2.78
CA VAL A 35 -26.29 1.66 -3.34
C VAL A 35 -27.82 1.72 -3.52
N GLY A 36 -28.54 0.78 -2.91
CA GLY A 36 -30.01 0.76 -2.90
C GLY A 36 -30.65 0.42 -4.24
N ILE A 37 -29.94 -0.27 -5.14
CA ILE A 37 -30.48 -0.74 -6.42
C ILE A 37 -31.07 -2.15 -6.25
N PRO A 38 -32.38 -2.34 -6.46
CA PRO A 38 -33.00 -3.67 -6.42
C PRO A 38 -32.45 -4.56 -7.54
N VAL A 39 -32.05 -5.78 -7.18
CA VAL A 39 -31.61 -6.77 -8.17
C VAL A 39 -32.82 -7.51 -8.73
N VAL A 40 -33.17 -7.24 -9.99
CA VAL A 40 -34.27 -7.90 -10.69
C VAL A 40 -33.71 -8.79 -11.81
N GLY A 41 -34.03 -10.09 -11.77
CA GLY A 41 -33.65 -11.07 -12.79
C GLY A 41 -32.19 -11.56 -12.72
N GLN A 42 -31.74 -12.27 -13.77
CA GLN A 42 -30.37 -12.78 -13.85
C GLN A 42 -29.38 -11.66 -14.20
N ARG A 43 -28.28 -11.59 -13.43
CA ARG A 43 -27.24 -10.57 -13.57
C ARG A 43 -25.93 -11.21 -14.02
N ARG A 44 -25.28 -10.59 -15.01
CA ARG A 44 -24.01 -11.09 -15.59
C ARG A 44 -22.77 -10.64 -14.82
N VAL A 45 -22.85 -9.54 -14.08
CA VAL A 45 -21.75 -8.97 -13.30
C VAL A 45 -22.15 -8.84 -11.83
N PRO A 46 -21.29 -9.19 -10.87
CA PRO A 46 -21.61 -9.09 -9.45
C PRO A 46 -21.69 -7.62 -8.99
N GLY A 47 -20.78 -6.76 -9.46
CA GLY A 47 -20.77 -5.32 -9.16
C GLY A 47 -21.72 -4.50 -10.01
N LEU A 48 -21.60 -3.16 -9.93
CA LEU A 48 -22.46 -2.21 -10.65
C LEU A 48 -22.29 -2.27 -12.18
N ARG A 49 -23.38 -2.05 -12.92
CA ARG A 49 -23.35 -1.82 -14.37
C ARG A 49 -22.92 -0.38 -14.65
N ARG A 50 -22.46 -0.10 -15.87
CA ARG A 50 -22.04 1.26 -16.27
C ARG A 50 -23.21 2.23 -16.18
N GLU A 51 -24.39 1.77 -16.59
CA GLU A 51 -25.63 2.53 -16.60
C GLU A 51 -26.06 2.90 -15.17
N GLU A 52 -25.87 1.99 -14.22
CA GLU A 52 -26.20 2.21 -12.80
C GLU A 52 -25.26 3.25 -12.18
N VAL A 53 -23.95 3.14 -12.42
CA VAL A 53 -22.98 4.17 -11.95
C VAL A 53 -23.30 5.52 -12.55
N ALA A 54 -23.54 5.58 -13.86
CA ALA A 54 -23.83 6.82 -14.56
C ALA A 54 -25.12 7.50 -14.03
N MET A 55 -26.18 6.71 -13.84
CA MET A 55 -27.44 7.16 -13.26
C MET A 55 -27.23 7.76 -11.86
N LEU A 56 -26.56 7.03 -10.96
CA LEU A 56 -26.32 7.50 -9.59
C LEU A 56 -25.37 8.71 -9.53
N ALA A 57 -24.42 8.82 -10.47
CA ALA A 57 -23.48 9.93 -10.54
C ALA A 57 -24.05 11.16 -11.27
N GLY A 58 -25.24 11.07 -11.88
CA GLY A 58 -25.87 12.15 -12.63
C GLY A 58 -25.18 12.47 -13.96
N ILE A 59 -24.63 11.46 -14.64
CA ILE A 59 -23.94 11.57 -15.93
C ILE A 59 -24.52 10.57 -16.95
N SER A 60 -24.18 10.72 -18.24
CA SER A 60 -24.62 9.77 -19.26
C SER A 60 -23.80 8.47 -19.21
N ALA A 61 -24.43 7.33 -19.52
CA ALA A 61 -23.76 6.04 -19.60
C ALA A 61 -22.65 6.02 -20.67
N GLU A 62 -22.88 6.71 -21.79
CA GLU A 62 -21.85 6.90 -22.82
C GLU A 62 -20.64 7.69 -22.31
N TYR A 63 -20.85 8.73 -21.51
CA TYR A 63 -19.75 9.50 -20.94
C TYR A 63 -18.92 8.64 -19.98
N TYR A 64 -19.57 7.88 -19.09
CA TYR A 64 -18.88 6.95 -18.20
C TYR A 64 -18.09 5.87 -18.97
N LEU A 65 -18.65 5.33 -20.06
CA LEU A 65 -17.95 4.39 -20.94
C LEU A 65 -16.70 5.02 -21.56
N ARG A 66 -16.78 6.27 -22.03
CA ARG A 66 -15.62 6.97 -22.61
C ARG A 66 -14.51 7.22 -21.58
N LEU A 67 -14.85 7.47 -20.31
CA LEU A 67 -13.87 7.52 -19.21
C LEU A 67 -13.17 6.16 -19.03
N GLU A 68 -13.93 5.06 -18.95
CA GLU A 68 -13.35 3.70 -18.84
C GLU A 68 -12.47 3.31 -20.05
N GLN A 69 -12.76 3.86 -21.23
CA GLN A 69 -12.00 3.61 -22.46
C GLN A 69 -10.84 4.60 -22.68
N GLY A 70 -10.75 5.66 -21.88
CA GLY A 70 -9.68 6.67 -21.98
C GLY A 70 -9.87 7.61 -23.16
N ARG A 71 -11.09 7.69 -23.69
CA ARG A 71 -11.47 8.59 -24.79
C ARG A 71 -11.84 9.98 -24.29
N ASP A 72 -12.25 10.09 -23.03
CA ASP A 72 -12.39 11.34 -22.30
C ASP A 72 -11.31 11.42 -21.22
N THR A 73 -10.41 12.39 -21.32
CA THR A 73 -9.19 12.49 -20.48
C THR A 73 -9.24 13.61 -19.44
N ASN A 74 -10.26 14.46 -19.46
CA ASN A 74 -10.36 15.61 -18.56
C ASN A 74 -11.76 15.77 -17.94
N PRO A 75 -12.22 14.79 -17.14
CA PRO A 75 -13.46 14.93 -16.37
C PRO A 75 -13.33 16.03 -15.32
N SER A 76 -14.44 16.73 -15.04
CA SER A 76 -14.43 17.77 -14.01
C SER A 76 -14.25 17.16 -12.61
N PRO A 77 -13.64 17.89 -11.65
CA PRO A 77 -13.53 17.42 -10.27
C PRO A 77 -14.89 17.05 -9.68
N GLN A 78 -15.95 17.84 -9.96
CA GLN A 78 -17.30 17.55 -9.49
C GLN A 78 -17.81 16.18 -9.96
N VAL A 79 -17.60 15.83 -11.23
CA VAL A 79 -18.00 14.52 -11.76
C VAL A 79 -17.22 13.40 -11.07
N LEU A 80 -15.91 13.56 -10.89
CA LEU A 80 -15.08 12.57 -10.21
C LEU A 80 -15.51 12.36 -8.76
N ARG A 81 -15.87 13.42 -8.03
CA ARG A 81 -16.41 13.30 -6.67
C ARG A 81 -17.75 12.57 -6.63
N SER A 82 -18.64 12.84 -7.60
CA SER A 82 -19.90 12.11 -7.73
C SER A 82 -19.65 10.62 -7.97
N ILE A 83 -18.74 10.27 -8.88
CA ILE A 83 -18.35 8.88 -9.15
C ILE A 83 -17.71 8.25 -7.89
N ALA A 84 -16.80 8.94 -7.21
CA ALA A 84 -16.18 8.44 -5.99
C ALA A 84 -17.21 8.11 -4.90
N ARG A 85 -18.25 8.94 -4.73
CA ARG A 85 -19.35 8.68 -3.80
C ARG A 85 -20.14 7.44 -4.17
N VAL A 86 -20.50 7.30 -5.45
CA VAL A 86 -21.23 6.12 -5.95
C VAL A 86 -20.40 4.85 -5.77
N LEU A 87 -19.11 4.93 -6.02
CA LEU A 87 -18.18 3.81 -5.88
C LEU A 87 -17.69 3.60 -4.44
N ARG A 88 -18.26 4.34 -3.46
CA ARG A 88 -17.94 4.26 -2.03
C ARG A 88 -16.44 4.29 -1.76
N LEU A 89 -15.73 5.20 -2.42
CA LEU A 89 -14.30 5.39 -2.19
C LEU A 89 -14.09 6.18 -0.90
N ASP A 90 -13.16 5.74 -0.04
CA ASP A 90 -12.86 6.41 1.24
C ASP A 90 -12.18 7.78 1.03
N ASP A 91 -11.48 7.96 -0.10
CA ASP A 91 -10.81 9.20 -0.49
C ASP A 91 -10.92 9.39 -2.02
N ASP A 92 -11.28 10.61 -2.45
CA ASP A 92 -11.38 11.00 -3.86
C ASP A 92 -10.08 11.58 -4.43
N ALA A 93 -9.09 11.89 -3.58
CA ALA A 93 -7.84 12.52 -3.98
C ALA A 93 -7.04 11.66 -4.96
N TYR A 94 -7.02 10.34 -4.76
CA TYR A 94 -6.36 9.42 -5.70
C TYR A 94 -7.04 9.44 -7.08
N LEU A 95 -8.38 9.36 -7.10
CA LEU A 95 -9.15 9.40 -8.34
C LEU A 95 -8.96 10.74 -9.09
N LEU A 96 -8.97 11.85 -8.34
CA LEU A 96 -8.68 13.19 -8.86
C LEU A 96 -7.26 13.28 -9.44
N GLY A 97 -6.27 12.70 -8.75
CA GLY A 97 -4.88 12.64 -9.20
C GLY A 97 -4.70 11.83 -10.49
N LEU A 98 -5.41 10.70 -10.64
CA LEU A 98 -5.42 9.92 -11.88
C LEU A 98 -5.95 10.73 -13.07
N ALA A 99 -7.01 11.51 -12.85
CA ALA A 99 -7.68 12.26 -13.90
C ALA A 99 -6.98 13.58 -14.27
N ALA A 100 -6.33 14.24 -13.31
CA ALA A 100 -5.54 15.44 -13.55
C ALA A 100 -4.36 15.20 -14.51
N GLY A 101 -4.03 13.93 -14.76
CA GLY A 101 -2.85 13.54 -15.52
C GLY A 101 -1.60 14.20 -14.95
N GLU A 102 -1.60 14.47 -13.63
CA GLU A 102 -0.62 15.33 -12.96
C GLU A 102 0.73 14.92 -13.52
N PRO A 103 1.41 15.83 -14.25
CA PRO A 103 2.49 15.47 -15.13
C PRO A 103 3.44 14.65 -14.30
N ARG A 104 3.62 13.37 -14.70
CA ARG A 104 4.59 12.41 -14.15
C ARG A 104 5.75 13.25 -13.70
N ARG A 105 5.79 13.66 -12.43
CA ARG A 105 6.83 14.61 -12.04
C ARG A 105 8.04 13.81 -12.38
N SER A 106 8.86 14.34 -13.30
CA SER A 106 10.16 13.81 -13.63
C SER A 106 10.96 13.95 -12.35
N ARG A 107 10.60 13.12 -11.38
CA ARG A 107 11.31 12.87 -10.16
C ARG A 107 12.51 12.16 -10.74
N PRO A 108 13.70 12.78 -10.66
CA PRO A 108 14.90 12.21 -11.24
C PRO A 108 14.96 10.74 -10.83
N ARG A 109 15.24 9.85 -11.81
CA ARG A 109 15.46 8.40 -11.65
C ARG A 109 15.79 8.09 -10.20
N VAL A 110 14.88 7.39 -9.53
CA VAL A 110 14.89 7.03 -8.10
C VAL A 110 16.27 7.27 -7.47
N ARG A 111 16.47 8.45 -6.86
CA ARG A 111 17.54 8.59 -5.88
C ARG A 111 17.23 7.53 -4.83
N ARG A 112 18.22 6.67 -4.54
CA ARG A 112 18.14 5.71 -3.44
C ARG A 112 17.53 6.43 -2.24
N GLU A 113 16.44 5.88 -1.70
CA GLU A 113 15.79 6.47 -0.53
C GLU A 113 16.80 6.42 0.62
N VAL A 114 17.17 7.60 1.13
CA VAL A 114 18.16 7.72 2.22
C VAL A 114 17.43 8.20 3.47
N VAL A 115 17.52 7.42 4.54
CA VAL A 115 17.02 7.82 5.86
C VAL A 115 17.97 8.87 6.43
N PRO A 116 17.49 10.07 6.81
CA PRO A 116 18.34 11.08 7.44
C PRO A 116 19.01 10.53 8.69
N GLU A 117 20.28 10.88 8.92
CA GLU A 117 21.05 10.38 10.05
C GLU A 117 20.41 10.73 11.41
N SER A 118 19.80 11.91 11.52
CA SER A 118 19.02 12.30 12.71
C SER A 118 17.82 11.37 12.94
N THR A 119 17.16 10.91 11.88
CA THR A 119 16.06 9.94 11.96
C THR A 119 16.58 8.56 12.34
N GLN A 120 17.73 8.12 11.82
CA GLN A 120 18.34 6.84 12.20
C GLN A 120 18.67 6.83 13.71
N ARG A 121 19.27 7.90 14.22
CA ARG A 121 19.53 8.06 15.66
C ARG A 121 18.26 8.04 16.50
N LEU A 122 17.21 8.75 16.07
CA LEU A 122 15.91 8.72 16.74
C LEU A 122 15.36 7.28 16.80
N VAL A 123 15.36 6.56 15.68
CA VAL A 123 14.85 5.18 15.61
C VAL A 123 15.58 4.26 16.58
N ALA A 124 16.91 4.38 16.65
CA ALA A 124 17.73 3.58 17.56
C ALA A 124 17.40 3.79 19.04
N GLU A 125 17.01 5.01 19.43
CA GLU A 125 16.70 5.41 20.81
C GLU A 125 15.22 5.17 21.21
N LEU A 126 14.33 4.85 20.27
CA LEU A 126 12.92 4.66 20.58
C LEU A 126 12.72 3.42 21.48
N PRO A 127 11.97 3.54 22.60
CA PRO A 127 11.73 2.43 23.53
C PRO A 127 10.63 1.47 23.04
N PHE A 128 10.38 1.43 21.72
CA PHE A 128 9.33 0.67 21.07
C PHE A 128 9.89 0.02 19.80
N PRO A 129 9.39 -1.16 19.37
CA PRO A 129 9.69 -1.69 18.05
C PRO A 129 9.44 -0.64 16.95
N ALA A 130 10.50 -0.19 16.29
CA ALA A 130 10.44 0.91 15.34
C ALA A 130 11.33 0.69 14.12
N PHE A 131 10.82 1.04 12.95
CA PHE A 131 11.55 0.98 11.69
C PHE A 131 11.10 2.06 10.71
N VAL A 132 11.94 2.39 9.74
CA VAL A 132 11.62 3.29 8.64
C VAL A 132 11.40 2.45 7.40
N GLU A 133 10.28 2.69 6.72
CA GLU A 133 9.98 2.09 5.42
C GLU A 133 9.94 3.15 4.30
N GLY A 134 10.40 2.73 3.12
CA GLY A 134 10.36 3.51 1.90
C GLY A 134 9.01 3.49 1.18
N ARG A 135 8.98 4.07 -0.02
CA ARG A 135 7.78 4.10 -0.87
C ARG A 135 7.35 2.70 -1.30
N LEU A 136 8.30 1.83 -1.64
CA LEU A 136 8.04 0.44 -2.03
C LEU A 136 7.92 -0.52 -0.84
N LEU A 137 7.86 0.04 0.38
CA LEU A 137 7.79 -0.69 1.64
C LEU A 137 9.05 -1.52 1.94
N ASP A 138 10.19 -1.12 1.39
CA ASP A 138 11.51 -1.58 1.83
C ASP A 138 11.80 -1.02 3.22
N VAL A 139 12.28 -1.87 4.13
CA VAL A 139 12.78 -1.45 5.43
C VAL A 139 14.17 -0.84 5.22
N LEU A 140 14.33 0.42 5.60
CA LEU A 140 15.55 1.20 5.36
C LEU A 140 16.37 1.39 6.64
N ALA A 141 15.73 1.39 7.80
CA ALA A 141 16.34 1.44 9.12
C ALA A 141 15.42 0.72 10.11
N ALA A 142 15.96 0.08 11.13
CA ALA A 142 15.18 -0.58 12.18
C ALA A 142 15.97 -0.59 13.48
N ASN A 143 15.27 -0.56 14.62
CA ASN A 143 15.90 -0.77 15.93
C ASN A 143 15.86 -2.26 16.34
N PRO A 144 16.67 -2.67 17.33
CA PRO A 144 16.70 -4.07 17.78
C PRO A 144 15.34 -4.61 18.24
N LEU A 145 14.48 -3.74 18.79
CA LEU A 145 13.14 -4.10 19.22
C LEU A 145 12.22 -4.45 18.04
N ALA A 146 12.40 -3.82 16.88
CA ALA A 146 11.70 -4.20 15.65
C ALA A 146 12.11 -5.61 15.20
N THR A 147 13.40 -5.91 15.19
CA THR A 147 13.89 -7.24 14.83
C THR A 147 13.51 -8.32 15.85
N ALA A 148 13.38 -7.94 17.12
CA ALA A 148 12.82 -8.79 18.16
C ALA A 148 11.36 -9.13 17.90
N LEU A 149 10.56 -8.13 17.49
CA LEU A 149 9.16 -8.31 17.15
C LEU A 149 8.96 -9.19 15.91
N SER A 150 9.76 -8.97 14.87
CA SER A 150 9.90 -9.90 13.76
C SER A 150 11.29 -9.75 13.14
N PRO A 151 12.04 -10.85 12.92
CA PRO A 151 13.33 -10.79 12.22
C PRO A 151 13.28 -10.18 10.81
N ARG A 152 12.08 -10.03 10.24
CA ARG A 152 11.83 -9.47 8.92
C ARG A 152 11.73 -7.94 8.95
N LEU A 153 11.62 -7.34 10.12
CA LEU A 153 11.72 -5.89 10.31
C LEU A 153 13.18 -5.46 10.40
N ALA A 154 13.95 -5.79 9.36
CA ALA A 154 15.39 -5.52 9.27
C ALA A 154 15.72 -4.77 7.97
N PRO A 155 16.72 -3.88 7.95
CA PRO A 155 17.12 -3.16 6.74
C PRO A 155 17.38 -4.10 5.55
N GLY A 156 16.85 -3.73 4.37
CA GLY A 156 16.97 -4.52 3.13
C GLY A 156 15.86 -5.56 2.94
N ARG A 157 15.00 -5.79 3.93
CA ARG A 157 13.76 -6.58 3.77
C ARG A 157 12.66 -5.73 3.14
N ASN A 158 11.72 -6.38 2.46
CA ASN A 158 10.56 -5.72 1.87
C ASN A 158 9.28 -6.26 2.50
N ARG A 159 8.45 -5.36 3.06
CA ARG A 159 7.27 -5.74 3.82
C ARG A 159 6.22 -6.49 3.00
N LEU A 160 6.09 -6.22 1.71
CA LEU A 160 5.17 -6.97 0.85
C LEU A 160 5.69 -8.39 0.61
N ARG A 161 6.98 -8.54 0.31
CA ARG A 161 7.58 -9.88 0.16
C ARG A 161 7.43 -10.69 1.44
N ASP A 162 7.74 -10.09 2.59
CA ASP A 162 7.61 -10.78 3.88
C ASP A 162 6.15 -11.24 4.10
N VAL A 163 5.18 -10.33 3.98
CA VAL A 163 3.77 -10.64 4.27
C VAL A 163 3.16 -11.64 3.28
N PHE A 164 3.54 -11.60 2.00
CA PHE A 164 2.91 -12.45 0.98
C PHE A 164 3.68 -13.73 0.66
N LEU A 165 4.97 -13.83 0.99
CA LEU A 165 5.82 -14.94 0.58
C LEU A 165 6.57 -15.64 1.73
N ASP A 166 6.73 -15.01 2.91
CA ASP A 166 7.42 -15.65 4.05
C ASP A 166 6.41 -16.36 4.97
N PRO A 167 6.44 -17.71 5.06
CA PRO A 167 5.47 -18.45 5.87
C PRO A 167 5.52 -18.12 7.36
N ALA A 168 6.69 -17.74 7.88
CA ALA A 168 6.83 -17.37 9.29
C ALA A 168 6.14 -16.04 9.58
N GLU A 169 6.26 -15.08 8.67
CA GLU A 169 5.56 -13.81 8.78
C GLU A 169 4.05 -14.03 8.65
N GLN A 170 3.60 -14.83 7.68
CA GLN A 170 2.18 -15.17 7.50
C GLN A 170 1.57 -15.82 8.75
N ALA A 171 2.28 -16.75 9.38
CA ALA A 171 1.86 -17.41 10.61
C ALA A 171 1.67 -16.41 11.77
N MET A 172 2.45 -15.32 11.82
CA MET A 172 2.28 -14.27 12.82
C MET A 172 1.01 -13.46 12.61
N PHE A 173 0.56 -13.23 11.37
CA PHE A 173 -0.57 -12.33 11.12
C PHE A 173 -1.95 -13.02 11.12
N GLN A 174 -2.04 -14.36 11.22
CA GLN A 174 -3.21 -15.30 11.28
C GLN A 174 -4.51 -14.96 10.50
N VAL A 175 -4.97 -13.71 10.48
CA VAL A 175 -6.07 -13.17 9.68
C VAL A 175 -5.51 -12.26 8.58
N MET A 176 -4.94 -12.87 7.53
CA MET A 176 -4.24 -12.12 6.48
C MET A 176 -5.15 -11.17 5.68
N GLN A 177 -6.44 -11.50 5.47
CA GLN A 177 -7.27 -10.77 4.49
C GLN A 177 -7.41 -9.27 4.80
N GLY A 178 -7.63 -8.88 6.06
CA GLY A 178 -7.80 -7.48 6.44
C GLY A 178 -6.48 -6.69 6.41
N THR A 179 -5.44 -7.22 7.07
CA THR A 179 -4.14 -6.53 7.18
C THR A 179 -3.39 -6.49 5.84
N ALA A 180 -3.44 -7.57 5.06
CA ALA A 180 -2.80 -7.63 3.74
C ALA A 180 -3.50 -6.70 2.74
N GLY A 181 -4.84 -6.63 2.78
CA GLY A 181 -5.61 -5.67 1.99
C GLY A 181 -5.23 -4.23 2.30
N ALA A 182 -5.18 -3.85 3.58
CA ALA A 182 -4.75 -2.52 4.00
C ALA A 182 -3.30 -2.20 3.60
N LEU A 183 -2.41 -3.20 3.64
CA LEU A 183 -1.02 -3.04 3.20
C LEU A 183 -0.92 -2.77 1.69
N ILE A 184 -1.67 -3.51 0.88
CA ILE A 184 -1.76 -3.28 -0.58
C ILE A 184 -2.38 -1.90 -0.87
N ALA A 185 -3.45 -1.54 -0.19
CA ALA A 185 -4.12 -0.25 -0.36
C ALA A 185 -3.17 0.92 -0.04
N GLY A 186 -2.43 0.81 1.06
CA GLY A 186 -1.39 1.76 1.43
C GLY A 186 -0.19 1.78 0.48
N PHE A 187 0.20 0.64 -0.07
CA PHE A 187 1.24 0.55 -1.10
C PHE A 187 0.82 1.26 -2.39
N ARG A 188 -0.42 1.06 -2.86
CA ARG A 188 -0.95 1.74 -4.04
C ARG A 188 -1.01 3.26 -3.84
N GLN A 189 -1.41 3.71 -2.65
CA GLN A 189 -1.32 5.12 -2.27
C GLN A 189 0.13 5.64 -2.29
N SER A 190 1.08 4.83 -1.81
CA SER A 190 2.49 5.19 -1.75
C SER A 190 3.10 5.44 -3.13
N ILE A 191 2.83 4.54 -4.08
CA ILE A 191 3.34 4.67 -5.46
C ILE A 191 2.56 5.71 -6.27
N GLY A 192 1.31 6.00 -5.90
CA GLY A 192 0.50 7.02 -6.56
C GLY A 192 0.26 6.69 -8.04
N THR A 193 0.64 7.64 -8.90
CA THR A 193 0.64 7.50 -10.37
C THR A 193 1.99 7.00 -10.93
N ASP A 194 2.99 6.77 -10.07
CA ASP A 194 4.33 6.30 -10.46
C ASP A 194 4.37 4.77 -10.62
N VAL A 195 3.50 4.26 -11.48
CA VAL A 195 3.34 2.83 -11.78
C VAL A 195 4.31 2.32 -12.84
N ASP A 196 4.97 3.24 -13.56
CA ASP A 196 5.96 2.94 -14.61
C ASP A 196 7.38 2.72 -14.03
N ASP A 197 7.57 2.88 -12.73
CA ASP A 197 8.84 2.62 -12.06
C ASP A 197 9.24 1.13 -12.22
N PRO A 198 10.40 0.81 -12.83
CA PRO A 198 10.86 -0.56 -13.02
C PRO A 198 10.93 -1.36 -11.72
N ALA A 199 11.26 -0.74 -10.59
CA ALA A 199 11.32 -1.42 -9.30
C ALA A 199 9.91 -1.81 -8.81
N CYS A 200 8.93 -0.92 -9.00
CA CYS A 200 7.52 -1.20 -8.73
C CYS A 200 6.99 -2.31 -9.64
N ILE A 201 7.24 -2.23 -10.95
CA ILE A 201 6.82 -3.25 -11.93
C ILE A 201 7.40 -4.62 -11.56
N ALA A 202 8.69 -4.68 -11.24
CA ALA A 202 9.35 -5.93 -10.84
C ALA A 202 8.74 -6.53 -9.57
N LEU A 203 8.53 -5.70 -8.53
CA LEU A 203 7.94 -6.14 -7.27
C LEU A 203 6.50 -6.65 -7.45
N VAL A 204 5.65 -5.89 -8.16
CA VAL A 204 4.26 -6.30 -8.43
C VAL A 204 4.23 -7.56 -9.29
N GLY A 205 5.09 -7.68 -10.28
CA GLY A 205 5.20 -8.87 -11.14
C GLY A 205 5.60 -10.12 -10.36
N GLU A 206 6.65 -10.02 -9.54
CA GLU A 206 7.11 -11.10 -8.65
C GLU A 206 5.99 -11.58 -7.72
N LEU A 207 5.40 -10.65 -6.96
CA LEU A 207 4.34 -10.98 -6.00
C LEU A 207 3.09 -11.53 -6.69
N SER A 208 2.76 -11.02 -7.88
CA SER A 208 1.65 -11.54 -8.68
C SER A 208 1.91 -12.95 -9.19
N LEU A 209 3.15 -13.32 -9.51
CA LEU A 209 3.45 -14.70 -9.90
C LEU A 209 3.42 -15.65 -8.70
N ALA A 210 3.97 -15.21 -7.57
CA ALA A 210 4.21 -16.07 -6.42
C ALA A 210 3.06 -16.16 -5.40
N SER A 211 2.10 -15.22 -5.39
CA SER A 211 0.99 -15.21 -4.43
C SER A 211 -0.36 -14.94 -5.09
N GLU A 212 -1.28 -15.92 -5.01
CA GLU A 212 -2.65 -15.76 -5.47
C GLU A 212 -3.42 -14.70 -4.68
N ASP A 213 -3.19 -14.66 -3.37
CA ASP A 213 -3.78 -13.66 -2.49
C ASP A 213 -3.34 -12.25 -2.87
N PHE A 214 -2.05 -12.06 -3.17
CA PHE A 214 -1.56 -10.79 -3.69
C PHE A 214 -2.24 -10.43 -5.00
N ARG A 215 -2.31 -11.34 -5.99
CA ARG A 215 -2.98 -11.07 -7.27
C ARG A 215 -4.42 -10.61 -7.07
N ARG A 216 -5.17 -11.35 -6.26
CA ARG A 216 -6.59 -11.07 -6.00
C ARG A 216 -6.77 -9.72 -5.33
N LEU A 217 -5.96 -9.39 -4.33
CA LEU A 217 -6.04 -8.12 -3.62
C LEU A 217 -5.54 -6.94 -4.47
N TRP A 218 -4.47 -7.14 -5.26
CA TRP A 218 -3.95 -6.13 -6.17
C TRP A 218 -4.98 -5.75 -7.23
N ALA A 219 -5.68 -6.73 -7.82
CA ALA A 219 -6.72 -6.54 -8.82
C ALA A 219 -7.96 -5.78 -8.33
N ARG A 220 -8.15 -5.60 -7.01
CA ARG A 220 -9.23 -4.79 -6.44
C ARG A 220 -8.99 -3.29 -6.58
N HIS A 221 -7.76 -2.89 -6.87
CA HIS A 221 -7.33 -1.49 -6.91
C HIS A 221 -7.75 -0.71 -5.65
N ASP A 222 -7.78 -1.38 -4.49
CA ASP A 222 -7.97 -0.70 -3.22
C ASP A 222 -6.84 0.33 -3.06
N VAL A 223 -7.21 1.54 -2.63
CA VAL A 223 -6.30 2.64 -2.30
C VAL A 223 -6.73 3.13 -0.94
N GLY A 224 -5.78 3.28 -0.03
CA GLY A 224 -6.08 3.67 1.33
C GLY A 224 -4.93 4.46 1.95
N PRO A 225 -5.23 5.25 2.98
CA PRO A 225 -4.21 6.02 3.68
C PRO A 225 -3.12 5.11 4.27
N ARG A 226 -1.87 5.57 4.24
CA ARG A 226 -0.75 4.92 4.95
C ARG A 226 -0.81 5.24 6.45
N GLN A 227 -1.89 4.83 7.10
CA GLN A 227 -2.17 5.16 8.50
C GLN A 227 -1.89 4.01 9.47
N GLY A 228 -1.90 4.39 10.75
CA GLY A 228 -1.85 3.45 11.84
C GLY A 228 -3.09 2.56 11.94
N ALA A 229 -2.95 1.44 12.64
CA ALA A 229 -4.03 0.49 12.91
C ALA A 229 -3.70 -0.37 14.13
N SER A 230 -4.72 -0.80 14.87
CA SER A 230 -4.56 -1.90 15.82
C SER A 230 -4.50 -3.23 15.06
N LEU A 231 -3.62 -4.13 15.50
CA LEU A 231 -3.47 -5.47 14.96
C LEU A 231 -3.18 -6.48 16.06
N THR A 232 -3.38 -7.77 15.75
CA THR A 232 -2.94 -8.86 16.61
C THR A 232 -1.86 -9.64 15.88
N LEU A 233 -0.70 -9.80 16.52
CA LEU A 233 0.41 -10.63 16.06
C LEU A 233 0.49 -11.88 16.92
N HIS A 234 0.75 -13.03 16.32
CA HIS A 234 1.01 -14.28 17.00
C HIS A 234 2.52 -14.54 17.03
N HIS A 235 3.19 -13.97 18.03
CA HIS A 235 4.63 -14.11 18.18
C HIS A 235 4.98 -15.54 18.62
N PRO A 236 6.00 -16.19 18.03
CA PRO A 236 6.34 -17.58 18.35
C PRO A 236 6.75 -17.79 19.82
N GLU A 237 7.38 -16.79 20.44
CA GLU A 237 7.92 -16.92 21.80
C GLU A 237 6.96 -16.39 22.90
N VAL A 238 6.15 -15.38 22.60
CA VAL A 238 5.30 -14.69 23.59
C VAL A 238 3.80 -14.79 23.29
N GLY A 239 3.43 -15.54 22.24
CA GLY A 239 2.05 -15.76 21.86
C GLY A 239 1.36 -14.53 21.27
N PRO A 240 0.02 -14.40 21.40
CA PRO A 240 -0.73 -13.30 20.82
C PRO A 240 -0.39 -11.96 21.50
N LEU A 241 -0.15 -10.95 20.67
CA LEU A 241 0.17 -9.57 21.02
C LEU A 241 -0.79 -8.64 20.28
N ARG A 242 -1.69 -8.00 21.01
CA ARG A 242 -2.50 -6.91 20.46
C ARG A 242 -1.73 -5.60 20.55
N LEU A 243 -1.36 -5.06 19.39
CA LEU A 243 -0.52 -3.88 19.27
C LEU A 243 -1.22 -2.80 18.46
N ASP A 244 -0.93 -1.56 18.79
CA ASP A 244 -1.22 -0.41 17.96
C ASP A 244 0.02 -0.12 17.10
N ARG A 245 -0.20 0.00 15.80
CA ARG A 245 0.84 0.42 14.85
C ARG A 245 0.60 1.86 14.47
N GLU A 246 1.60 2.71 14.64
CA GLU A 246 1.61 4.06 14.10
C GLU A 246 2.37 4.10 12.77
N LYS A 247 1.94 4.99 11.87
CA LYS A 247 2.68 5.34 10.65
C LYS A 247 2.79 6.85 10.57
N LEU A 248 4.02 7.36 10.65
CA LEU A 248 4.31 8.79 10.72
C LEU A 248 5.17 9.20 9.52
N ALA A 249 4.70 10.16 8.72
CA ALA A 249 5.48 10.70 7.61
C ALA A 249 6.68 11.49 8.13
N ILE A 250 7.86 11.26 7.55
CA ILE A 250 9.08 12.00 7.92
C ILE A 250 9.15 13.26 7.06
N ALA A 251 9.20 14.42 7.72
CA ALA A 251 9.24 15.71 7.02
C ALA A 251 10.51 15.85 6.16
N GLY A 252 10.35 16.39 4.95
CA GLY A 252 11.46 16.59 4.02
C GLY A 252 11.95 15.32 3.31
N THR A 253 11.34 14.15 3.56
CA THR A 253 11.68 12.89 2.89
C THR A 253 10.43 12.23 2.27
N PRO A 254 10.00 12.71 1.09
CA PRO A 254 8.80 12.21 0.44
C PRO A 254 8.81 10.68 0.29
N GLY A 255 7.78 10.02 0.83
CA GLY A 255 7.62 8.56 0.75
C GLY A 255 8.13 7.78 1.96
N LEU A 256 8.99 8.38 2.79
CA LEU A 256 9.48 7.71 4.01
C LEU A 256 8.46 7.79 5.14
N MET A 257 8.23 6.66 5.78
CA MET A 257 7.37 6.55 6.95
C MET A 257 8.14 5.90 8.10
N LEU A 258 8.07 6.51 9.28
CA LEU A 258 8.41 5.87 10.55
C LEU A 258 7.22 5.02 11.00
N VAL A 259 7.47 3.75 11.25
CA VAL A 259 6.49 2.79 11.75
C VAL A 259 6.88 2.39 13.17
N ILE A 260 5.92 2.47 14.09
CA ILE A 260 6.14 2.14 15.51
C ILE A 260 5.05 1.17 15.94
N TYR A 261 5.40 0.11 16.65
CA TYR A 261 4.44 -0.74 17.35
C TYR A 261 4.48 -0.47 18.84
N HIS A 262 3.32 -0.28 19.45
CA HIS A 262 3.20 -0.09 20.89
C HIS A 262 1.96 -0.79 21.43
N ALA A 263 1.88 -0.89 22.74
CA ALA A 263 0.71 -1.41 23.45
C ALA A 263 0.36 -0.46 24.58
N GLN A 264 -0.92 -0.36 24.89
CA GLN A 264 -1.39 0.45 26.00
C GLN A 264 -0.75 -0.02 27.32
N ARG A 265 -0.18 0.91 28.09
CA ARG A 265 0.44 0.62 29.39
C ARG A 265 -0.55 -0.05 30.34
N GLY A 266 -0.07 -1.00 31.13
CA GLY A 266 -0.89 -1.76 32.09
C GLY A 266 -1.72 -2.88 31.46
N THR A 267 -1.47 -3.22 30.19
CA THR A 267 -2.05 -4.39 29.53
C THR A 267 -1.06 -5.55 29.45
N ASP A 268 -1.58 -6.77 29.41
CA ASP A 268 -0.78 -8.00 29.18
C ASP A 268 0.04 -7.92 27.88
N ALA A 269 -0.47 -7.26 26.83
CA ALA A 269 0.30 -7.03 25.60
C ALA A 269 1.53 -6.13 25.83
N ALA A 270 1.44 -5.12 26.68
CA ALA A 270 2.58 -4.26 27.04
C ALA A 270 3.62 -5.02 27.87
N GLU A 271 3.19 -5.88 28.79
CA GLU A 271 4.09 -6.73 29.58
C GLU A 271 4.84 -7.72 28.69
N ARG A 272 4.13 -8.41 27.78
CA ARG A 272 4.75 -9.34 26.83
C ARG A 272 5.70 -8.66 25.84
N LEU A 273 5.35 -7.46 25.38
CA LEU A 273 6.24 -6.67 24.52
C LEU A 273 7.51 -6.24 25.27
N ALA A 274 7.40 -5.90 26.56
CA ALA A 274 8.55 -5.60 27.41
C ALA A 274 9.41 -6.85 27.69
N LEU A 275 8.79 -8.02 27.89
CA LEU A 275 9.51 -9.29 28.02
C LEU A 275 10.33 -9.58 26.75
N LEU A 276 9.73 -9.41 25.57
CA LEU A 276 10.42 -9.57 24.29
C LEU A 276 11.58 -8.58 24.14
N ALA A 277 11.39 -7.32 24.52
CA ALA A 277 12.43 -6.31 24.53
C ALA A 277 13.61 -6.70 25.44
N SER A 278 13.31 -7.25 26.62
CA SER A 278 14.34 -7.69 27.58
C SER A 278 15.16 -8.88 27.10
N ALA A 279 14.56 -9.79 26.33
CA ALA A 279 15.23 -10.96 25.77
C ALA A 279 16.10 -10.62 24.55
N ALA A 280 15.73 -9.59 23.80
CA ALA A 280 16.42 -9.19 22.57
C ALA A 280 17.55 -8.18 22.78
N LEU A 281 17.55 -7.44 23.89
CA LEU A 281 18.67 -6.59 24.25
C LEU A 281 19.84 -7.48 24.72
N PRO A 282 21.04 -7.36 24.13
CA PRO A 282 22.22 -7.98 24.72
C PRO A 282 22.32 -7.49 26.17
N VAL A 283 22.53 -8.40 27.11
CA VAL A 283 22.95 -8.03 28.46
C VAL A 283 24.20 -7.18 28.26
N ALA A 284 24.10 -5.87 28.50
CA ALA A 284 25.28 -5.04 28.53
C ALA A 284 26.22 -5.69 29.56
N GLU A 285 27.34 -6.25 29.09
CA GLU A 285 28.44 -6.60 29.96
C GLU A 285 28.76 -5.30 30.71
N ARG A 286 28.29 -5.24 31.95
CA ARG A 286 28.69 -4.18 32.88
C ARG A 286 30.18 -4.40 33.03
N ASP A 287 30.96 -3.53 32.38
CA ASP A 287 32.41 -3.45 32.49
C ASP A 287 32.81 -3.71 33.94
N ALA A 288 33.29 -4.93 34.16
CA ALA A 288 34.04 -5.31 35.33
C ALA A 288 35.45 -4.74 35.14
N ASP A 289 35.55 -3.42 35.06
CA ASP A 289 36.82 -2.71 35.13
C ASP A 289 36.73 -1.56 36.14
N ALA A 290 36.22 -1.93 37.31
CA ALA A 290 36.55 -1.27 38.56
C ALA A 290 37.48 -2.21 39.34
N ARG A 291 38.76 -2.27 38.95
CA ARG A 291 39.94 -2.56 39.79
C ARG A 291 41.18 -2.82 38.92
N ARG A 292 41.98 -1.78 38.68
CA ARG A 292 43.44 -1.82 38.80
C ARG A 292 44.00 -0.42 38.98
#